data_AF-A0A358NJ15-F1
#
_entry.id   AF-A0A358NJ15-F1
#
_cell.length_a   1.000
_cell.length_b   1.000
_cell.length_c   1.000
_cell.angle_alpha   90.00
_cell.angle_beta   90.00
_cell.angle_gamma   90.00
#
_symmetry.space_group_name_H-M   'P 1'
#
loop_
_entity.id
_entity.type
_entity.pdbx_description
1 polymer ?
#
loop_
_entity_poly.entity_id
_entity_poly.type
_entity_poly.pdbx_seq_one_letter_code
_entity_poly.pdbx_strand_id
1 'polypeptide(L)'
;MKELFLKTEHGLQPISEEEASKYNLKEGRISPFSRYWIVDKDGSTGINDPTDDTSSPGPDEIPEGEGLDNDQIQEFPETHAIMSQSEIIDFSHGTDSE
;
A
#
# COMPACT_ATOMS: atom_id res chain seq x y z
N MET A 1 -16.10 -19.92 -1.62
CA MET A 1 -14.89 -19.15 -1.24
C MET A 1 -14.60 -19.44 0.23
N LYS A 2 -13.52 -18.92 0.83
CA LYS A 2 -13.37 -18.95 2.30
C LYS A 2 -14.29 -17.88 2.91
N GLU A 3 -14.92 -18.18 4.03
CA GLU A 3 -15.72 -17.22 4.79
C GLU A 3 -14.77 -16.22 5.49
N LEU A 4 -15.00 -14.93 5.27
CA LEU A 4 -14.20 -13.84 5.83
C LEU A 4 -15.00 -13.02 6.82
N PHE A 5 -14.32 -12.50 7.84
CA PHE A 5 -14.91 -11.72 8.92
C PHE A 5 -14.08 -10.47 9.18
N LEU A 6 -14.73 -9.39 9.63
CA LEU A 6 -14.05 -8.21 10.15
C LEU A 6 -13.91 -8.34 11.66
N LYS A 7 -12.68 -8.17 12.15
CA LYS A 7 -12.38 -8.11 13.58
C LYS A 7 -12.66 -6.70 14.09
N THR A 8 -13.87 -6.51 14.63
CA THR A 8 -14.30 -5.26 15.25
C THR A 8 -14.18 -5.34 16.78
N GLU A 9 -14.27 -4.21 17.48
CA GLU A 9 -14.29 -4.17 18.95
C GLU A 9 -15.50 -4.92 19.55
N HIS A 10 -16.59 -5.04 18.78
CA HIS A 10 -17.82 -5.72 19.17
C HIS A 10 -17.84 -7.21 18.80
N GLY A 11 -16.79 -7.71 18.14
CA GLY A 11 -16.67 -9.11 17.72
C GLY A 11 -16.41 -9.29 16.22
N LEU A 12 -16.65 -10.51 15.75
CA LEU A 12 -16.46 -10.91 14.35
C LEU A 12 -17.71 -10.58 13.54
N GLN A 13 -17.59 -9.65 12.60
CA GLN A 13 -18.65 -9.30 11.67
C GLN A 13 -18.46 -10.06 10.35
N PRO A 14 -19.42 -10.89 9.90
CA PRO A 14 -19.29 -11.62 8.64
C PRO A 14 -19.26 -10.67 7.44
N ILE A 15 -18.41 -10.98 6.46
CA ILE A 15 -18.34 -10.29 5.17
C ILE A 15 -19.09 -11.12 4.14
N SER A 16 -19.92 -10.48 3.33
CA SER A 16 -20.65 -11.19 2.26
C SER A 16 -19.68 -11.67 1.17
N GLU A 17 -19.96 -12.84 0.57
CA GLU A 17 -19.11 -13.38 -0.52
C GLU A 17 -19.07 -12.44 -1.74
N GLU A 18 -20.16 -11.73 -2.02
CA GLU A 18 -20.24 -10.74 -3.11
C GLU A 18 -19.26 -9.58 -2.88
N GLU A 19 -19.23 -9.01 -1.67
CA GLU A 19 -18.28 -7.94 -1.34
C GLU A 19 -16.84 -8.44 -1.33
N ALA A 20 -16.61 -9.62 -0.76
CA ALA A 20 -15.30 -10.24 -0.74
C ALA A 20 -14.75 -10.45 -2.16
N SER A 21 -15.58 -10.95 -3.08
CA SER A 21 -15.18 -11.14 -4.48
C SER A 21 -15.01 -9.83 -5.23
N LYS A 22 -15.92 -8.87 -5.03
CA LYS A 22 -15.90 -7.58 -5.74
C LYS A 22 -14.67 -6.75 -5.41
N TYR A 23 -14.26 -6.77 -4.14
CA TYR A 23 -13.11 -6.00 -3.65
C TYR A 23 -11.85 -6.86 -3.45
N ASN A 24 -11.89 -8.12 -3.89
CA ASN A 24 -10.79 -9.09 -3.78
C ASN A 24 -10.19 -9.15 -2.36
N LEU A 25 -11.08 -9.19 -1.35
CA LEU A 25 -10.72 -9.18 0.06
C LEU A 25 -10.05 -10.51 0.44
N LYS A 26 -9.05 -10.45 1.31
CA LYS A 26 -8.29 -11.61 1.80
C LYS A 26 -8.05 -11.49 3.29
N GLU A 27 -8.01 -12.65 3.95
CA GLU A 27 -7.55 -12.77 5.34
C GLU A 27 -6.17 -12.12 5.50
N GLY A 28 -5.98 -11.40 6.59
CA GLY A 28 -4.74 -10.71 6.89
C GLY A 28 -4.66 -9.28 6.39
N ARG A 29 -5.56 -8.81 5.53
CA ARG A 29 -5.54 -7.41 5.11
C ARG A 29 -6.37 -6.53 6.02
N ILE A 30 -6.04 -5.25 6.06
CA ILE A 30 -6.90 -4.22 6.64
C ILE A 30 -7.96 -3.84 5.62
N SER A 31 -9.24 -3.83 6.05
CA SER A 31 -10.36 -3.39 5.22
C SER A 31 -10.19 -1.92 4.80
N PRO A 32 -10.30 -1.61 3.49
CA PRO A 32 -10.16 -0.24 3.00
C PRO A 32 -11.31 0.68 3.45
N PHE A 33 -12.43 0.12 3.89
CA PHE A 33 -13.63 0.88 4.26
C PHE A 33 -13.69 1.25 5.74
N SER A 34 -13.19 0.35 6.59
CA SER A 34 -13.41 0.41 8.03
C SER A 34 -12.12 0.33 8.85
N ARG A 35 -10.99 0.07 8.19
CA ARG A 35 -9.68 -0.16 8.82
C ARG A 35 -9.64 -1.29 9.85
N TYR A 36 -10.64 -2.17 9.85
CA TYR A 36 -10.62 -3.39 10.64
C TYR A 36 -9.86 -4.50 9.91
N TRP A 37 -9.22 -5.39 10.68
CA TRP A 37 -8.55 -6.56 10.15
C TRP A 37 -9.56 -7.55 9.58
N ILE A 38 -9.26 -8.08 8.41
CA ILE A 38 -9.99 -9.19 7.80
C ILE A 38 -9.38 -10.48 8.32
N VAL A 39 -10.22 -11.32 8.91
CA VAL A 39 -9.84 -12.56 9.60
C VAL A 39 -10.70 -13.72 9.13
N ASP A 40 -10.25 -14.93 9.39
CA ASP A 40 -11.05 -16.13 9.19
C ASP A 40 -12.12 -16.31 10.29
N LYS A 41 -12.90 -17.38 10.18
CA LYS A 41 -13.94 -17.78 11.16
C LYS A 41 -13.41 -17.94 12.59
N ASP A 42 -12.11 -18.21 12.74
CA ASP A 42 -11.44 -18.45 14.02
C ASP A 42 -10.85 -17.13 14.57
N GLY A 43 -11.00 -16.02 13.84
CA GLY A 43 -10.49 -14.71 14.21
C GLY A 43 -8.99 -14.53 13.95
N SER A 44 -8.39 -15.44 13.19
CA SER A 44 -6.98 -15.41 12.79
C SER A 44 -6.81 -14.59 11.52
N THR A 45 -5.78 -13.75 11.49
CA THR A 45 -5.37 -13.00 10.29
C THR A 45 -4.61 -13.88 9.30
N GLY A 46 -4.15 -15.07 9.70
CA GLY A 46 -3.33 -15.94 8.84
C GLY A 46 -1.94 -15.39 8.51
N ILE A 47 -1.63 -14.17 8.95
CA ILE A 47 -0.31 -13.55 8.81
C ILE A 47 0.47 -13.79 10.10
N ASN A 48 1.62 -14.46 9.97
CA ASN A 48 2.54 -14.67 11.10
C ASN A 48 3.34 -13.41 11.45
N ASP A 49 3.44 -12.44 10.53
CA ASP A 49 4.19 -11.20 10.73
C ASP A 49 3.44 -9.96 10.20
N PRO A 50 2.95 -9.06 11.08
CA PRO A 50 2.18 -7.87 10.69
C PRO A 50 3.03 -6.72 10.12
N THR A 51 4.34 -6.88 9.91
CA THR A 51 5.23 -5.82 9.38
C THR A 51 5.40 -5.85 7.86
N ASP A 52 4.95 -6.92 7.19
CA ASP A 52 5.15 -7.13 5.75
C ASP A 52 4.29 -6.22 4.85
N ASP A 53 3.19 -5.65 5.38
CA ASP A 53 2.23 -4.87 4.60
C ASP A 53 2.62 -3.38 4.43
N THR A 54 3.68 -2.90 5.10
CA THR A 54 4.20 -1.52 4.94
C THR A 54 5.63 -1.46 4.42
N SER A 55 6.18 -2.58 3.97
CA SER A 55 7.52 -2.61 3.40
C SER A 55 7.48 -1.87 2.06
N SER A 56 7.97 -0.63 2.04
CA SER A 56 8.59 -0.12 0.82
C SER A 56 9.53 -1.20 0.29
N PRO A 57 9.58 -1.43 -1.03
CA PRO A 57 10.51 -2.39 -1.60
C PRO A 57 11.88 -2.15 -0.98
N GLY A 58 12.51 -3.21 -0.48
CA GLY A 58 13.90 -3.12 -0.04
C GLY A 58 14.75 -2.58 -1.17
N PRO A 59 15.94 -2.01 -0.89
CA PRO A 59 16.86 -1.58 -1.95
C PRO A 59 17.17 -2.70 -2.98
N ASP A 60 17.00 -3.97 -2.59
CA ASP A 60 17.14 -5.15 -3.46
C ASP A 60 15.89 -5.49 -4.31
N GLU A 61 14.75 -4.85 -4.06
CA GLU A 61 13.46 -5.08 -4.74
C GLU A 61 13.11 -3.97 -5.73
N ILE A 62 13.98 -2.97 -5.91
CA ILE A 62 13.84 -1.94 -6.93
C ILE A 62 14.13 -2.61 -8.30
N PRO A 63 13.18 -2.60 -9.26
CA PRO A 63 13.38 -3.25 -10.56
C PRO A 63 14.56 -2.63 -11.32
N GLU A 64 15.36 -3.47 -11.98
CA GLU A 64 16.49 -3.03 -12.80
C GLU A 64 16.03 -1.96 -13.82
N GLY A 65 16.51 -0.72 -13.64
CA GLY A 65 16.17 0.43 -14.48
C GLY A 65 15.26 1.48 -13.83
N GLU A 66 14.73 1.25 -12.63
CA GLU A 66 14.14 2.30 -11.79
C GLU A 66 15.12 2.74 -10.69
N GLY A 67 15.22 4.06 -10.46
CA GLY A 67 16.22 4.66 -9.60
C GLY A 67 17.58 4.74 -10.31
N LEU A 68 17.90 5.88 -10.92
CA LEU A 68 19.26 6.10 -11.41
C LEU A 68 20.21 6.04 -10.20
N ASP A 69 21.34 5.34 -10.33
CA ASP A 69 22.37 5.25 -9.28
C ASP A 69 22.88 6.63 -8.80
N ASN A 70 22.62 7.68 -9.59
CA ASN A 70 22.99 9.07 -9.33
C ASN A 70 21.79 10.02 -9.12
N ASP A 71 20.55 9.52 -9.09
CA ASP A 71 19.36 10.36 -8.85
C ASP A 71 19.34 10.78 -7.39
N GLN A 72 19.82 12.00 -7.14
CA GLN A 72 19.81 12.54 -5.78
C GLN A 72 18.39 12.97 -5.44
N ILE A 73 17.90 12.46 -4.31
CA ILE A 73 16.63 12.87 -3.74
C ILE A 73 16.85 14.17 -2.96
N GLN A 74 16.09 15.21 -3.30
CA GLN A 74 16.13 16.50 -2.61
C GLN A 74 14.83 16.74 -1.86
N GLU A 75 14.94 17.16 -0.60
CA GLU A 75 13.82 17.63 0.21
C GLU A 75 13.75 19.16 0.17
N PHE A 76 12.59 19.70 -0.18
CA PHE A 76 12.30 21.14 -0.19
C PHE A 76 11.64 21.52 1.13
N PRO A 77 12.34 22.17 2.08
CA PRO A 77 11.80 22.44 3.42
C PRO A 77 10.62 23.41 3.42
N GLU A 78 10.46 24.22 2.37
CA GLU A 78 9.36 25.17 2.23
C GLU A 78 8.03 24.48 1.88
N THR A 79 8.08 23.46 1.01
CA THR A 79 6.89 22.75 0.51
C THR A 79 6.73 21.37 1.14
N HIS A 80 7.73 20.90 1.89
CA HIS A 80 7.88 19.51 2.35
C HIS A 80 7.80 18.49 1.21
N ALA A 81 8.11 18.93 -0.03
CA ALA A 81 8.17 18.05 -1.18
C ALA A 81 9.50 17.30 -1.18
N ILE A 82 9.44 16.00 -1.47
CA ILE A 82 10.61 15.15 -1.68
C ILE A 82 10.58 14.75 -3.15
N MET A 83 11.56 15.18 -3.92
CA MET A 83 11.58 15.00 -5.37
C MET A 83 12.94 14.45 -5.81
N SER A 84 12.96 13.62 -6.85
CA SER A 84 14.19 13.23 -7.53
C SER A 84 14.66 14.36 -8.45
N GLN A 85 15.97 14.47 -8.74
CA GLN A 85 16.48 15.38 -9.76
C GLN A 85 15.79 15.19 -11.11
N SER A 86 15.50 13.95 -11.52
CA SER A 86 14.76 13.69 -12.75
C SER A 86 13.34 14.28 -12.72
N GLU A 87 12.63 14.19 -11.58
CA GLU A 87 11.30 14.79 -11.40
C GLU A 87 11.36 16.33 -11.36
N ILE A 88 12.42 16.90 -10.75
CA ILE A 88 12.68 18.35 -10.78
C ILE A 88 12.93 18.82 -12.21
N ILE A 89 13.69 18.06 -13.01
CA ILE A 89 13.96 18.34 -14.41
C ILE A 89 12.65 18.30 -15.21
N ASP A 90 11.85 17.26 -15.06
CA ASP A 90 10.56 17.12 -15.76
C ASP A 90 9.56 18.22 -15.37
N PHE A 91 9.51 18.56 -14.08
CA PHE A 91 8.69 19.66 -13.58
C PHE A 91 9.17 21.02 -14.12
N SER A 92 10.48 21.26 -14.13
CA SER A 92 11.09 22.50 -14.63
C SER A 92 10.96 22.66 -16.15
N HIS A 93 10.88 21.55 -16.88
CA HIS A 93 10.61 21.52 -18.33
C HIS A 93 9.11 21.62 -18.66
N GLY A 94 8.26 21.94 -17.68
CA GLY A 94 6.83 22.21 -17.88
C GLY A 94 6.56 23.23 -18.99
N THR A 95 6.18 22.72 -20.17
CA THR A 95 5.51 23.37 -21.31
C THR A 95 6.28 24.46 -22.07
N ASP A 96 7.03 24.04 -23.09
CA ASP A 96 6.82 24.58 -24.45
C ASP A 96 6.92 23.40 -25.43
N SER A 97 5.80 22.72 -25.65
CA SER A 97 5.61 21.94 -26.86
C SER A 97 4.84 22.84 -27.82
N GLU A 98 5.49 23.28 -28.90
CA GLU A 98 4.80 23.66 -30.14
C GLU A 98 4.13 22.44 -30.79
#